data_AF-A0A928NX07-F1
#
_entry.id   AF-A0A928NX07-F1
#
_cell.length_a   1.000
_cell.length_b   1.000
_cell.length_c   1.000
_cell.angle_alpha   90.00
_cell.angle_beta   90.00
_cell.angle_gamma   90.00
#
_symmetry.space_group_name_H-M   'P 1'
#
loop_
_entity.id
_entity.type
_entity.pdbx_description
1 polymer ?
#
loop_
_entity_poly.entity_id
_entity_poly.type
_entity_poly.pdbx_seq_one_letter_code
_entity_poly.pdbx_strand_id
1 'polypeptide(L)'
;MSENISKEYRMLIDKKNNIEKEMKFLPKGYISKKNIKGNMQYYLQRREGTRIVSSYINKDEVEDISSKIEKRKQNSKELQLIYKRIIDLEHAAKLINKDLLCLLMLYKLSSRMDNISKSDKEKCSSFGKAMNAIEGIEISKETNDAINSWKQGEISFLNVFENTLKRYGFPVEA
;
A
#
# COMPACT_ATOMS: atom_id res chain seq x y z
N MET A 1 6.61 -25.60 6.52
CA MET A 1 7.47 -24.40 6.71
C MET A 1 7.14 -23.31 5.70
N SER A 2 7.17 -23.60 4.40
CA SER A 2 6.84 -22.65 3.31
C SER A 2 5.42 -22.07 3.39
N GLU A 3 4.43 -22.87 3.77
CA GLU A 3 3.04 -22.41 3.93
C GLU A 3 2.89 -21.38 5.07
N ASN A 4 3.59 -21.58 6.19
CA ASN A 4 3.57 -20.66 7.33
C ASN A 4 4.24 -19.32 6.97
N ILE A 5 5.39 -19.36 6.30
CA ILE A 5 6.07 -18.17 5.76
C ILE A 5 5.13 -17.40 4.83
N SER A 6 4.48 -18.10 3.89
CA SER A 6 3.55 -17.49 2.94
C SER A 6 2.37 -16.84 3.64
N LYS A 7 1.75 -17.53 4.61
CA LYS A 7 0.62 -17.02 5.37
C LYS A 7 1.00 -15.77 6.19
N GLU A 8 2.10 -15.83 6.92
CA GLU A 8 2.61 -14.69 7.70
C GLU A 8 2.90 -13.50 6.78
N TYR A 9 3.57 -13.74 5.66
CA TYR A 9 3.91 -12.71 4.68
C TYR A 9 2.67 -12.00 4.14
N ARG A 10 1.64 -12.77 3.76
CA ARG A 10 0.37 -12.21 3.26
C ARG A 10 -0.28 -11.30 4.29
N MET A 11 -0.38 -11.78 5.54
CA MET A 11 -0.93 -10.99 6.65
C MET A 11 -0.15 -9.69 6.88
N LEU A 12 1.18 -9.74 6.83
CA LEU A 12 2.02 -8.57 7.02
C LEU A 12 1.87 -7.56 5.89
N ILE A 13 1.80 -8.01 4.64
CA ILE A 13 1.58 -7.14 3.47
C ILE A 13 0.23 -6.43 3.56
N ASP A 14 -0.84 -7.15 3.90
CA ASP A 14 -2.18 -6.55 4.01
C ASP A 14 -2.24 -5.56 5.17
N LYS A 15 -1.66 -5.92 6.32
CA LYS A 15 -1.53 -5.04 7.47
C LYS A 15 -0.73 -3.77 7.13
N LYS A 16 0.40 -3.92 6.43
CA LYS A 16 1.22 -2.82 5.94
C LYS A 16 0.39 -1.86 5.08
N ASN A 17 -0.33 -2.41 4.10
CA ASN A 17 -1.12 -1.63 3.15
C ASN A 17 -2.27 -0.89 3.85
N ASN A 18 -2.93 -1.51 4.82
CA ASN A 18 -3.98 -0.88 5.62
C ASN A 18 -3.44 0.28 6.48
N ILE A 19 -2.31 0.07 7.16
CA ILE A 19 -1.67 1.15 7.94
C ILE A 19 -1.23 2.29 7.02
N GLU A 20 -0.64 2.00 5.86
CA GLU A 20 -0.24 3.03 4.89
C GLU A 20 -1.43 3.84 4.34
N LYS A 21 -2.57 3.18 4.10
CA LYS A 21 -3.82 3.87 3.73
C LYS A 21 -4.29 4.80 4.84
N GLU A 22 -4.37 4.30 6.07
CA GLU A 22 -4.80 5.10 7.22
C GLU A 22 -3.89 6.31 7.44
N MET A 23 -2.58 6.11 7.32
CA MET A 23 -1.59 7.18 7.44
C MET A 23 -1.74 8.28 6.39
N LYS A 24 -2.47 8.10 5.28
CA LYS A 24 -2.75 9.21 4.35
C LYS A 24 -3.69 10.26 4.98
N PHE A 25 -4.55 9.85 5.91
CA PHE A 25 -5.55 10.71 6.53
C PHE A 25 -5.15 11.27 7.89
N LEU A 26 -4.06 10.76 8.49
CA LEU A 26 -3.56 11.26 9.77
C LEU A 26 -2.63 12.48 9.59
N PRO A 27 -2.78 13.54 10.41
CA PRO A 27 -1.97 14.75 10.33
C PRO A 27 -0.50 14.46 10.63
N LYS A 28 0.40 15.11 9.89
CA LYS A 28 1.84 15.11 10.13
C LYS A 28 2.21 16.26 11.07
N GLY A 29 3.24 16.06 11.89
CA GLY A 29 3.84 17.13 12.68
C GLY A 29 3.54 17.04 14.17
N TYR A 30 3.50 18.19 14.83
CA TYR A 30 3.22 18.33 16.27
C TYR A 30 2.38 19.58 16.55
N ILE A 31 1.75 19.64 17.72
CA ILE A 31 1.00 20.82 18.16
C ILE A 31 1.93 21.76 18.94
N SER A 32 2.02 23.00 18.49
CA SER A 32 2.71 24.09 19.18
C SER A 32 1.71 24.97 19.90
N LYS A 33 2.04 25.37 21.13
CA LYS A 33 1.25 26.31 21.94
C LYS A 33 1.95 27.66 21.92
N LYS A 34 1.21 28.73 21.63
CA LYS A 34 1.71 30.11 21.63
C LYS A 34 0.83 30.98 22.51
N ASN A 35 1.45 31.78 23.37
CA ASN A 35 0.76 32.82 24.11
C ASN A 35 0.87 34.13 23.29
N ILE A 36 -0.25 34.62 22.79
CA ILE A 36 -0.31 35.87 22.02
C ILE A 36 -1.25 36.84 22.75
N LYS A 37 -0.69 37.93 23.28
CA LYS A 37 -1.42 38.95 24.04
C LYS A 37 -2.24 38.38 25.20
N GLY A 38 -1.71 37.37 25.91
CA GLY A 38 -2.38 36.69 27.02
C GLY A 38 -3.29 35.53 26.61
N ASN A 39 -3.57 35.37 25.32
CA ASN A 39 -4.43 34.30 24.81
C ASN A 39 -3.61 33.09 24.34
N MET A 40 -3.96 31.91 24.84
CA MET A 40 -3.35 30.66 24.41
C MET A 40 -3.93 30.22 23.06
N GLN A 41 -3.06 30.10 22.06
CA GLN A 41 -3.39 29.67 20.71
C GLN A 41 -2.62 28.39 20.37
N TYR A 42 -3.25 27.51 19.59
CA TYR A 42 -2.70 26.22 19.21
C TYR A 42 -2.46 26.17 17.71
N TYR A 43 -1.36 25.55 17.30
CA TYR A 43 -0.96 25.44 15.90
C TYR A 43 -0.45 24.04 15.58
N LEU A 44 -0.90 23.46 14.46
CA LEU A 44 -0.29 22.28 13.85
C LEU A 44 0.95 22.72 13.09
N GLN A 45 2.12 22.30 13.55
CA GLN A 45 3.38 22.60 12.89
C GLN A 45 3.91 21.37 12.17
N ARG A 46 4.22 21.52 10.89
CA ARG A 46 4.82 20.46 10.06
C ARG A 46 5.88 21.05 9.13
N ARG A 47 6.87 20.22 8.81
CA ARG A 47 7.91 20.59 7.84
C ARG A 47 7.43 20.26 6.44
N GLU A 48 7.44 21.25 5.55
CA GLU A 48 7.22 21.10 4.12
C GLU A 48 8.47 21.60 3.40
N GLY A 49 9.29 20.66 2.90
CA GLY A 49 10.61 20.97 2.37
C GLY A 49 11.52 21.61 3.42
N THR A 50 11.97 22.84 3.15
CA THR A 50 12.86 23.61 4.04
C THR A 50 12.12 24.49 5.05
N ARG A 51 10.80 24.64 4.92
CA ARG A 51 10.01 25.57 5.75
C ARG A 51 9.13 24.84 6.76
N ILE A 52 8.86 25.50 7.88
CA ILE A 52 7.85 25.04 8.85
C ILE A 52 6.55 25.76 8.53
N VAL A 53 5.51 25.00 8.20
CA VAL A 53 4.15 25.49 8.01
C VAL A 53 3.41 25.35 9.33
N SER A 54 2.74 26.43 9.76
CA SER A 54 1.92 26.46 10.98
C SER A 54 0.47 26.71 10.61
N SER A 55 -0.42 25.77 10.92
CA SER A 55 -1.86 25.92 10.72
C SER A 55 -2.53 26.11 12.08
N TYR A 56 -3.41 27.10 12.23
CA TYR A 56 -4.16 27.31 13.47
C TYR A 56 -5.08 26.12 13.77
N ILE A 57 -5.24 25.80 15.06
CA ILE A 57 -6.13 24.75 15.57
C ILE A 57 -7.07 25.38 16.62
N ASN A 58 -8.36 25.09 16.53
CA ASN A 58 -9.31 25.46 17.58
C ASN A 58 -9.04 24.67 18.85
N LYS A 59 -9.19 25.30 20.02
CA LYS A 59 -8.92 24.68 21.32
C LYS A 59 -9.66 23.35 21.50
N ASP A 60 -10.89 23.25 21.01
CA ASP A 60 -11.75 22.07 21.14
C ASP A 60 -11.29 20.90 20.24
N GLU A 61 -10.50 21.17 19.19
CA GLU A 61 -9.97 20.16 18.26
C GLU A 61 -8.57 19.67 18.67
N VAL A 62 -7.93 20.31 19.65
CA VAL A 62 -6.54 20.03 20.05
C VAL A 62 -6.37 18.57 20.48
N GLU A 63 -7.32 18.05 21.25
CA GLU A 63 -7.23 16.69 21.79
C GLU A 63 -7.42 15.62 20.71
N ASP A 64 -8.37 15.82 19.80
CA ASP A 64 -8.58 14.95 18.64
C ASP A 64 -7.35 14.96 17.71
N ILE A 65 -6.83 16.13 17.36
CA ILE A 65 -5.63 16.24 16.51
C ILE A 65 -4.41 15.63 17.20
N SER A 66 -4.25 15.85 18.51
CA SER A 66 -3.16 15.25 19.29
C SER A 66 -3.23 13.71 19.24
N SER A 67 -4.42 13.15 19.43
CA SER A 67 -4.65 11.70 19.36
C SER A 67 -4.36 11.14 17.97
N LYS A 68 -4.76 11.84 16.91
CA LYS A 68 -4.45 11.46 15.52
C LYS A 68 -2.94 11.53 15.20
N ILE A 69 -2.22 12.52 15.74
CA ILE A 69 -0.76 12.61 15.62
C ILE A 69 -0.09 11.43 16.32
N GLU A 70 -0.55 11.08 17.53
CA GLU A 70 0.05 9.97 18.28
C GLU A 70 -0.22 8.62 17.59
N LYS A 71 -1.45 8.40 17.10
CA LYS A 71 -1.78 7.24 16.26
C LYS A 71 -0.86 7.15 15.04
N ARG A 72 -0.57 8.28 14.39
CA ARG A 72 0.37 8.32 13.26
C ARG A 72 1.78 7.87 13.66
N LYS A 73 2.27 8.30 14.84
CA LYS A 73 3.59 7.87 15.33
C LYS A 73 3.61 6.38 15.65
N GLN A 74 2.56 5.86 16.27
CA GLN A 74 2.42 4.42 16.54
C GLN A 74 2.41 3.62 15.24
N ASN A 75 1.58 4.00 14.28
CA ASN A 75 1.53 3.40 12.93
C ASN A 75 2.90 3.44 12.24
N SER A 76 3.64 4.55 12.38
CA SER A 76 4.99 4.65 11.82
C SER A 76 5.99 3.68 12.45
N LYS A 77 5.94 3.47 13.77
CA LYS A 77 6.80 2.50 14.47
C LYS A 77 6.42 1.08 14.08
N GLU A 78 5.13 0.79 14.00
CA GLU A 78 4.62 -0.52 13.58
C GLU A 78 5.02 -0.85 12.14
N LEU A 79 4.91 0.09 11.21
CA LEU A 79 5.40 -0.09 9.84
C LEU A 79 6.90 -0.43 9.79
N GLN A 80 7.73 0.22 10.60
CA GLN A 80 9.17 -0.10 10.64
C GLN A 80 9.41 -1.56 11.05
N LEU A 81 8.65 -2.08 12.02
CA LEU A 81 8.74 -3.49 12.43
C LEU A 81 8.25 -4.43 11.33
N ILE A 82 7.10 -4.11 10.71
CA ILE A 82 6.54 -4.89 9.61
C ILE A 82 7.52 -4.95 8.42
N TYR A 83 8.13 -3.82 8.06
CA TYR A 83 9.12 -3.75 6.99
C TYR A 83 10.32 -4.65 7.23
N LYS A 84 10.88 -4.62 8.46
CA LYS A 84 11.98 -5.50 8.84
C LYS A 84 11.57 -6.98 8.70
N ARG A 85 10.41 -7.35 9.25
CA ARG A 85 9.93 -8.73 9.20
C ARG A 85 9.67 -9.22 7.77
N ILE A 86 9.12 -8.38 6.90
CA ILE A 86 8.93 -8.69 5.47
C ILE A 86 10.27 -9.01 4.80
N ILE A 87 11.31 -8.20 5.07
CA ILE A 87 12.66 -8.43 4.52
C ILE A 87 13.23 -9.75 5.02
N ASP A 88 13.09 -10.04 6.32
CA ASP A 88 13.56 -11.31 6.90
C ASP A 88 12.87 -12.52 6.26
N LEU A 89 11.55 -12.43 6.01
CA LEU A 89 10.79 -13.50 5.33
C LEU A 89 11.20 -13.65 3.86
N GLU A 90 11.48 -12.55 3.14
CA GLU A 90 11.99 -12.60 1.76
C GLU A 90 13.38 -13.27 1.72
N HIS A 91 14.24 -12.95 2.68
CA HIS A 91 15.55 -13.58 2.81
C HIS A 91 15.45 -15.06 3.14
N ALA A 92 14.59 -15.43 4.10
CA ALA A 92 14.35 -16.83 4.45
C ALA A 92 13.79 -17.62 3.26
N ALA A 93 12.81 -17.06 2.55
CA ALA A 93 12.24 -17.67 1.34
C ALA A 93 13.32 -17.91 0.27
N LYS A 94 14.19 -16.93 0.04
CA LYS A 94 15.30 -17.04 -0.91
C LYS A 94 16.25 -18.19 -0.57
N LEU A 95 16.50 -18.45 0.71
CA LEU A 95 17.37 -19.54 1.17
C LEU A 95 16.70 -20.92 1.07
N ILE A 96 15.37 -20.98 1.20
CA ILE A 96 14.59 -22.23 1.17
C ILE A 96 14.32 -22.66 -0.28
N ASN A 97 13.65 -21.81 -1.05
CA ASN A 97 13.28 -22.10 -2.44
C ASN A 97 13.04 -20.78 -3.22
N LYS A 98 13.63 -20.67 -4.41
CA LYS A 98 13.39 -19.57 -5.36
C LYS A 98 11.91 -19.42 -5.74
N ASP A 99 11.16 -20.53 -5.86
CA ASP A 99 9.73 -20.48 -6.24
C ASP A 99 8.89 -19.83 -5.14
N LEU A 100 9.21 -20.14 -3.88
CA LEU A 100 8.59 -19.49 -2.72
C LEU A 100 8.85 -17.98 -2.75
N LEU A 101 10.09 -17.56 -2.98
CA LEU A 101 10.41 -16.13 -3.12
C LEU A 101 9.60 -15.47 -4.25
N CYS A 102 9.48 -16.13 -5.41
CA CYS A 102 8.70 -15.62 -6.53
C CYS A 102 7.23 -15.43 -6.14
N LEU A 103 6.63 -16.40 -5.45
CA LEU A 103 5.26 -16.31 -4.95
C LEU A 103 5.06 -15.16 -3.96
N LEU A 104 6.01 -14.95 -3.03
CA LEU A 104 5.94 -13.81 -2.09
C LEU A 104 6.02 -12.47 -2.84
N MET A 105 6.94 -12.34 -3.79
CA MET A 105 7.08 -11.14 -4.61
C MET A 105 5.82 -10.87 -5.44
N LEU A 106 5.24 -11.92 -6.02
CA LEU A 106 3.99 -11.83 -6.76
C LEU A 106 2.85 -11.31 -5.88
N TYR A 107 2.72 -11.85 -4.66
CA TYR A 107 1.72 -11.38 -3.71
C TYR A 107 1.92 -9.90 -3.34
N LYS A 108 3.16 -9.51 -3.03
CA LYS A 108 3.51 -8.12 -2.68
C LYS A 108 3.18 -7.13 -3.80
N LEU A 109 3.48 -7.49 -5.04
CA LEU A 109 3.16 -6.67 -6.20
C LEU A 109 1.64 -6.59 -6.43
N SER A 110 0.95 -7.73 -6.37
CA SER A 110 -0.49 -7.81 -6.62
C SER A 110 -1.31 -7.08 -5.56
N SER A 111 -1.00 -7.27 -4.27
CA SER A 111 -1.68 -6.57 -3.18
C SER A 111 -1.49 -5.05 -3.28
N ARG A 112 -0.34 -4.57 -3.79
CA ARG A 112 -0.15 -3.14 -4.06
C ARG A 112 -1.08 -2.62 -5.16
N MET A 113 -1.27 -3.39 -6.24
CA MET A 113 -2.16 -3.03 -7.35
C MET A 113 -3.61 -2.86 -6.89
N ASP A 114 -4.06 -3.67 -5.93
CA ASP A 114 -5.41 -3.55 -5.38
C ASP A 114 -5.64 -2.25 -4.59
N ASN A 115 -4.56 -1.62 -4.13
CA ASN A 115 -4.60 -0.47 -3.22
C ASN A 115 -4.39 0.89 -3.90
N ILE A 116 -4.25 0.92 -5.23
CA ILE A 116 -4.15 2.19 -5.99
C ILE A 116 -5.53 2.80 -6.25
N SER A 117 -5.56 4.09 -6.59
CA SER A 117 -6.83 4.79 -6.86
C SER A 117 -7.49 4.28 -8.15
N LYS A 118 -8.81 4.48 -8.30
CA LYS A 118 -9.53 4.13 -9.53
C LYS A 118 -8.92 4.79 -10.77
N SER A 119 -8.57 6.08 -10.67
CA SER A 119 -7.86 6.81 -11.74
C SER A 119 -6.53 6.13 -12.10
N ASP A 120 -5.77 5.69 -11.10
CA ASP A 120 -4.49 5.02 -11.37
C ASP A 120 -4.69 3.64 -11.97
N LYS A 121 -5.72 2.89 -11.57
CA LYS A 121 -6.10 1.62 -12.23
C LYS A 121 -6.43 1.82 -13.71
N GLU A 122 -7.14 2.90 -14.05
CA GLU A 122 -7.42 3.26 -15.45
C GLU A 122 -6.16 3.57 -16.23
N LYS A 123 -5.25 4.38 -15.67
CA LYS A 123 -3.95 4.68 -16.30
C LYS A 123 -3.11 3.42 -16.52
N CYS A 124 -3.02 2.54 -15.52
CA CYS A 124 -2.31 1.26 -15.65
C CYS A 124 -2.91 0.39 -16.78
N SER A 125 -4.24 0.30 -16.85
CA SER A 125 -4.92 -0.45 -17.91
C SER A 125 -4.66 0.16 -19.30
N SER A 126 -4.73 1.48 -19.44
CA SER A 126 -4.44 2.18 -20.69
C SER A 126 -2.99 1.96 -21.13
N PHE A 127 -2.05 2.03 -20.19
CA PHE A 127 -0.63 1.78 -20.47
C PHE A 127 -0.40 0.34 -20.95
N GLY A 128 -0.99 -0.65 -20.27
CA GLY A 128 -0.90 -2.05 -20.68
C GLY A 128 -1.46 -2.29 -22.09
N LYS A 129 -2.59 -1.66 -22.43
CA LYS A 129 -3.17 -1.74 -23.79
C LYS A 129 -2.23 -1.14 -24.84
N ALA A 130 -1.60 0.00 -24.54
CA ALA A 130 -0.64 0.61 -25.46
C ALA A 130 0.59 -0.28 -25.68
N MET A 131 1.14 -0.87 -24.61
CA MET A 131 2.27 -1.81 -24.72
C MET A 131 1.91 -3.02 -25.57
N ASN A 132 0.75 -3.63 -25.32
CA ASN A 132 0.27 -4.77 -26.10
C ASN A 132 0.10 -4.41 -27.59
N ALA A 133 -0.43 -3.23 -27.89
CA ALA A 133 -0.60 -2.77 -29.27
C ALA A 133 0.76 -2.54 -29.97
N ILE A 134 1.75 -2.00 -29.26
CA ILE A 134 3.11 -1.79 -29.79
C ILE A 134 3.79 -3.13 -30.09
N GLU A 135 3.67 -4.10 -29.18
CA GLU A 135 4.27 -5.43 -29.31
C GLU A 135 3.46 -6.36 -30.24
N GLY A 136 2.30 -5.92 -30.74
CA GLY A 136 1.41 -6.74 -31.56
C GLY A 136 0.79 -7.93 -30.82
N ILE A 137 0.69 -7.86 -29.50
CA ILE A 137 0.16 -8.93 -28.65
C ILE A 137 -1.33 -8.69 -28.40
N GLU A 138 -2.17 -9.62 -28.88
CA GLU A 138 -3.60 -9.58 -28.58
C GLU A 138 -3.89 -10.13 -27.17
N ILE A 139 -4.68 -9.37 -26.41
CA ILE A 139 -5.15 -9.80 -25.09
C ILE A 139 -6.40 -10.68 -25.24
N SER A 140 -6.45 -11.81 -24.55
CA SER A 140 -7.66 -12.65 -24.56
C SER A 140 -8.86 -11.86 -24.01
N LYS A 141 -10.06 -12.14 -24.53
CA LYS A 141 -11.30 -11.51 -24.08
C LYS A 141 -11.48 -11.65 -22.57
N GLU A 142 -11.27 -12.85 -22.06
CA GLU A 142 -11.45 -13.17 -20.65
C GLU A 142 -10.41 -12.48 -19.75
N THR A 143 -9.24 -12.14 -20.29
CA THR A 143 -8.20 -11.39 -19.55
C THR A 143 -8.57 -9.91 -19.49
N ASN A 144 -9.07 -9.36 -20.60
CA ASN A 144 -9.60 -8.01 -20.64
C ASN A 144 -10.80 -7.83 -19.70
N ASP A 145 -11.70 -8.82 -19.63
CA ASP A 145 -12.84 -8.82 -18.71
C ASP A 145 -12.37 -8.88 -17.25
N ALA A 146 -11.40 -9.74 -16.92
CA ALA A 146 -10.82 -9.79 -15.58
C ALA A 146 -10.15 -8.46 -15.17
N ILE A 147 -9.43 -7.80 -16.08
CA ILE A 147 -8.86 -6.46 -15.84
C ILE A 147 -9.97 -5.44 -15.54
N ASN A 148 -11.11 -5.50 -16.24
CA ASN A 148 -12.24 -4.62 -15.97
C ASN A 148 -12.88 -4.88 -14.60
N SER A 149 -13.10 -6.13 -14.21
CA SER A 149 -13.58 -6.49 -12.87
C SER A 149 -12.61 -6.03 -11.77
N TRP A 150 -11.29 -6.16 -11.97
CA TRP A 150 -10.30 -5.64 -11.03
C TRP A 150 -10.33 -4.10 -10.91
N LYS A 151 -10.54 -3.38 -12.03
CA LYS A 151 -10.71 -1.92 -12.02
C LYS A 151 -11.94 -1.50 -11.21
N GLN A 152 -13.01 -2.28 -11.27
CA GLN A 152 -14.23 -2.08 -10.48
C GLN A 152 -14.07 -2.51 -9.02
N GLY A 153 -13.02 -3.28 -8.70
CA GLY A 153 -12.75 -3.77 -7.35
C GLY A 153 -13.47 -5.07 -7.00
N GLU A 154 -14.01 -5.77 -8.01
CA GLU A 154 -14.75 -7.02 -7.84
C GLU A 154 -13.83 -8.22 -7.58
N ILE A 155 -12.62 -8.19 -8.17
CA ILE A 155 -11.59 -9.21 -7.98
C ILE A 155 -10.24 -8.56 -7.66
N SER A 156 -9.37 -9.33 -7.00
CA SER A 156 -7.98 -8.91 -6.76
C SER A 156 -7.15 -8.96 -8.04
N PHE A 157 -6.10 -8.16 -8.11
CA PHE A 157 -5.13 -8.23 -9.19
C PHE A 157 -4.40 -9.58 -9.22
N LEU A 158 -4.21 -10.20 -8.04
CA LEU A 158 -3.65 -11.53 -7.94
C LEU A 158 -4.51 -12.52 -8.73
N ASN A 159 -5.84 -12.50 -8.56
CA ASN A 159 -6.75 -13.36 -9.34
C ASN A 159 -6.63 -13.11 -10.85
N VAL A 160 -6.51 -11.85 -11.28
CA VAL A 160 -6.28 -11.52 -12.70
C VAL A 160 -4.99 -12.19 -13.18
N PHE A 161 -3.90 -12.02 -12.42
CA PHE A 161 -2.59 -12.52 -12.79
C PHE A 161 -2.54 -14.06 -12.85
N GLU A 162 -3.00 -14.74 -11.79
CA GLU A 162 -2.98 -16.20 -11.70
C GLU A 162 -3.85 -16.85 -12.79
N ASN A 163 -5.06 -16.32 -13.02
CA ASN A 163 -5.94 -16.83 -14.08
C ASN A 163 -5.35 -16.62 -15.47
N THR A 164 -4.64 -15.50 -15.68
CA THR A 164 -3.96 -15.23 -16.95
C THR A 164 -2.83 -16.22 -17.17
N LEU A 165 -1.97 -16.44 -16.17
CA LEU A 165 -0.87 -17.41 -16.26
C LEU A 165 -1.37 -18.84 -16.54
N LYS A 166 -2.41 -19.29 -15.82
CA LYS A 166 -3.02 -20.61 -16.04
C LYS A 166 -3.48 -20.81 -17.48
N ARG A 167 -4.04 -19.77 -18.11
CA ARG A 167 -4.50 -19.82 -19.51
C ARG A 167 -3.36 -19.99 -20.50
N TYR A 168 -2.19 -19.42 -20.21
CA TYR A 168 -0.99 -19.59 -21.02
C TYR A 168 -0.19 -20.85 -20.66
N GLY A 169 -0.75 -21.75 -19.85
CA GLY A 169 -0.13 -23.02 -19.50
C GLY A 169 0.97 -22.92 -18.44
N PHE A 170 1.08 -21.79 -17.74
CA PHE A 170 2.02 -21.66 -16.62
C PHE A 170 1.37 -22.19 -15.34
N PRO A 171 2.02 -23.14 -14.63
CA PRO A 171 1.53 -23.58 -13.33
C PRO A 171 1.61 -22.42 -12.34
N VAL A 172 0.54 -22.23 -11.56
CA VAL A 172 0.46 -21.19 -10.52
C VAL A 172 0.32 -21.82 -9.13
N GLU A 173 0.73 -23.09 -9.01
CA GLU A 173 0.73 -23.82 -7.76
C GLU A 173 2.08 -23.65 -7.04
N ALA A 174 2.01 -23.58 -5.72
CA ALA A 174 3.14 -23.75 -4.81
C ALA A 174 2.85 -24.90 -3.85
#